data_AF-A0A9W5YAZ0-F1
#
_entry.id   AF-A0A9W5YAZ0-F1
#
_cell.length_a   1.000
_cell.length_b   1.000
_cell.length_c   1.000
_cell.angle_alpha   90.00
_cell.angle_beta   90.00
_cell.angle_gamma   90.00
#
_symmetry.space_group_name_H-M   'P 1'
#
loop_
_entity.id
_entity.type
_entity.pdbx_description
1 polymer ?
#
loop_
_entity_poly.entity_id
_entity_poly.type
_entity_poly.pdbx_seq_one_letter_code
_entity_poly.pdbx_strand_id
1 'polypeptide(L)'
;MSKEAVKAKDNIYYQARIRASKFNESFKNRDLTAEQLNIHPSTLARYELGILPVNQEIVILMSELYNDPSLISWFCNNECLIGKLCYKKNVCNVIAIKDD
;
A
#
# COMPACT_ATOMS: atom_id res chain seq x y z
N MET A 1 -24.45 -2.98 -0.55
CA MET A 1 -23.46 -4.00 -0.14
C MET A 1 -22.29 -3.95 -1.12
N SER A 2 -21.11 -3.55 -0.68
CA SER A 2 -19.88 -3.56 -1.49
C SER A 2 -19.51 -5.01 -1.82
N LYS A 3 -19.44 -5.35 -3.10
CA LYS A 3 -18.98 -6.68 -3.53
C LYS A 3 -17.51 -6.85 -3.16
N GLU A 4 -17.20 -7.84 -2.34
CA GLU A 4 -15.80 -8.22 -2.06
C GLU A 4 -15.11 -8.67 -3.35
N ALA A 5 -13.84 -8.26 -3.52
CA ALA A 5 -13.11 -8.50 -4.75
C ALA A 5 -12.48 -9.90 -4.72
N VAL A 6 -13.02 -10.82 -5.52
CA VAL A 6 -12.57 -12.23 -5.55
C VAL A 6 -11.12 -12.38 -6.04
N LYS A 7 -10.68 -11.54 -6.99
CA LYS A 7 -9.35 -11.62 -7.61
C LYS A 7 -8.27 -10.83 -6.87
N ALA A 8 -8.65 -9.79 -6.12
CA ALA A 8 -7.72 -8.93 -5.39
C ALA A 8 -7.54 -9.35 -3.92
N LYS A 9 -8.27 -10.37 -3.45
CA LYS A 9 -8.30 -10.76 -2.04
C LYS A 9 -6.91 -11.08 -1.47
N ASP A 10 -5.99 -11.60 -2.27
CA ASP A 10 -4.68 -12.03 -1.76
C ASP A 10 -3.63 -10.89 -1.84
N ASN A 11 -4.00 -9.72 -2.36
CA ASN A 11 -3.10 -8.57 -2.48
C ASN A 11 -3.07 -7.76 -1.18
N ILE A 12 -1.85 -7.41 -0.73
CA ILE A 12 -1.65 -6.70 0.54
C ILE A 12 -2.28 -5.30 0.55
N TYR A 13 -2.27 -4.57 -0.57
CA TYR A 13 -2.85 -3.23 -0.67
C TYR A 13 -4.37 -3.27 -0.56
N TYR A 14 -5.00 -4.27 -1.19
CA TYR A 14 -6.44 -4.51 -1.02
C TYR A 14 -6.76 -4.82 0.45
N GLN A 15 -6.02 -5.75 1.06
CA GLN A 15 -6.23 -6.11 2.45
C GLN A 15 -6.05 -4.93 3.42
N ALA A 16 -5.03 -4.10 3.20
CA ALA A 16 -4.80 -2.89 3.98
C ALA A 16 -6.00 -1.93 3.88
N ARG A 17 -6.51 -1.67 2.66
CA ARG A 17 -7.69 -0.83 2.47
C ARG A 17 -8.94 -1.42 3.17
N ILE A 18 -9.17 -2.73 3.07
CA ILE A 18 -10.32 -3.37 3.74
C ILE A 18 -10.19 -3.28 5.26
N ARG A 19 -8.99 -3.43 5.83
CA ARG A 19 -8.76 -3.19 7.26
C ARG A 19 -9.05 -1.75 7.65
N ALA A 20 -8.55 -0.77 6.88
CA ALA A 20 -8.82 0.64 7.11
C ALA A 20 -10.32 0.96 7.00
N SER A 21 -11.04 0.25 6.13
CA SER A 21 -12.49 0.43 5.93
C SER A 21 -13.35 0.09 7.15
N LYS A 22 -12.79 -0.64 8.13
CA LYS A 22 -13.43 -0.90 9.43
C LYS A 22 -13.50 0.34 10.31
N PHE A 23 -12.56 1.26 10.15
CA PHE A 23 -12.45 2.49 10.94
C PHE A 23 -12.97 3.71 10.16
N ASN A 24 -12.81 3.73 8.84
CA ASN A 24 -13.28 4.82 7.98
C ASN A 24 -14.03 4.28 6.75
N GLU A 25 -15.33 4.59 6.66
CA GLU A 25 -16.20 4.06 5.61
C GLU A 25 -15.84 4.54 4.20
N SER A 26 -15.13 5.66 4.06
CA SER A 26 -14.66 6.15 2.76
C SER A 26 -13.79 5.12 2.05
N PHE A 27 -13.07 4.28 2.80
CA PHE A 27 -12.24 3.21 2.24
C PHE A 27 -13.02 1.99 1.74
N LYS A 28 -14.32 1.89 2.05
CA LYS A 28 -15.19 0.85 1.46
C LYS A 28 -15.37 1.08 -0.04
N ASN A 29 -15.41 2.34 -0.47
CA ASN A 29 -15.52 2.71 -1.88
C ASN A 29 -14.13 2.97 -2.48
N ARG A 30 -13.80 2.26 -3.57
CA ARG A 30 -12.53 2.45 -4.26
C ARG A 30 -12.40 3.86 -4.84
N ASP A 31 -13.48 4.45 -5.33
CA ASP A 31 -13.43 5.78 -5.96
C ASP A 31 -13.08 6.86 -4.94
N LEU A 32 -13.75 6.86 -3.78
CA LEU A 32 -13.44 7.77 -2.67
C LEU A 32 -12.02 7.55 -2.13
N THR A 33 -11.57 6.30 -2.05
CA THR A 33 -10.20 6.00 -1.62
C THR A 33 -9.17 6.54 -2.62
N ALA A 34 -9.44 6.38 -3.92
CA ALA A 34 -8.55 6.84 -4.97
C ALA A 34 -8.45 8.37 -5.00
N GLU A 35 -9.56 9.06 -4.75
CA GLU A 35 -9.59 10.51 -4.57
C GLU A 35 -8.69 10.95 -3.40
N GLN A 36 -8.80 10.30 -2.23
CA GLN A 36 -7.93 10.60 -1.08
C GLN A 36 -6.45 10.30 -1.34
N LEU A 37 -6.15 9.29 -2.17
CA LEU A 37 -4.80 8.95 -2.61
C LEU A 37 -4.32 9.84 -3.78
N ASN A 38 -5.13 10.77 -4.28
CA ASN A 38 -4.86 11.59 -5.46
C ASN A 38 -4.47 10.77 -6.71
N ILE A 39 -5.14 9.63 -6.92
CA ILE A 39 -4.93 8.76 -8.09
C ILE A 39 -6.26 8.44 -8.77
N HIS A 40 -6.19 8.01 -10.03
CA HIS A 40 -7.38 7.53 -10.73
C HIS A 40 -7.87 6.20 -10.14
N PRO A 41 -9.20 5.97 -9.97
CA PRO A 41 -9.73 4.73 -9.41
C PRO A 41 -9.31 3.46 -10.16
N SER A 42 -9.18 3.53 -11.49
CA SER A 42 -8.64 2.43 -12.30
C SER A 42 -7.18 2.10 -11.98
N THR A 43 -6.38 3.10 -11.60
CA THR A 43 -4.99 2.89 -11.17
C THR A 43 -4.97 2.14 -9.84
N LEU A 44 -5.78 2.57 -8.87
CA LEU A 44 -5.94 1.85 -7.61
C LEU A 44 -6.39 0.40 -7.83
N ALA A 45 -7.36 0.17 -8.73
CA ALA A 45 -7.80 -1.18 -9.06
C ALA A 45 -6.67 -2.04 -9.65
N ARG A 46 -5.79 -1.46 -10.50
CA ARG A 46 -4.64 -2.18 -11.06
C ARG A 46 -3.57 -2.50 -10.03
N TYR A 47 -3.36 -1.63 -9.03
CA TYR A 47 -2.50 -1.90 -7.88
C TYR A 47 -3.04 -3.07 -7.05
N GLU A 48 -4.33 -3.04 -6.70
CA GLU A 48 -4.99 -4.11 -5.94
C GLU A 48 -5.02 -5.45 -6.68
N LEU A 49 -5.04 -5.42 -8.01
CA LEU A 49 -4.98 -6.62 -8.84
C LEU A 49 -3.56 -7.11 -9.10
N GLY A 50 -2.53 -6.39 -8.65
CA GLY A 50 -1.12 -6.71 -8.92
C GLY A 50 -0.72 -6.60 -10.39
N ILE A 51 -1.48 -5.86 -11.20
CA ILE A 51 -1.20 -5.66 -12.64
C ILE A 51 -0.13 -4.59 -12.84
N LEU A 52 -0.14 -3.57 -11.98
CA LEU A 52 0.78 -2.44 -12.03
C LEU A 52 1.54 -2.38 -10.69
N PRO A 53 2.86 -2.21 -10.69
CA PRO A 53 3.61 -1.98 -9.46
C PRO A 53 3.21 -0.64 -8.84
N VAL A 54 3.16 -0.57 -7.51
CA VAL A 54 2.79 0.65 -6.79
C VAL A 54 4.02 1.54 -6.63
N ASN A 55 3.85 2.84 -6.88
CA ASN A 55 4.91 3.82 -6.65
C ASN A 55 5.19 3.99 -5.15
N GLN A 56 6.45 4.20 -4.79
CA GLN A 56 6.87 4.35 -3.39
C GLN A 56 6.10 5.44 -2.63
N GLU A 57 5.84 6.59 -3.27
CA GLU A 57 5.11 7.72 -2.69
C GLU A 57 3.67 7.34 -2.35
N ILE A 58 3.03 6.55 -3.22
CA ILE A 58 1.67 6.05 -2.99
C ILE A 58 1.64 5.03 -1.87
N VAL A 59 2.67 4.18 -1.72
CA VAL A 59 2.75 3.23 -0.61
C VAL A 59 2.90 3.95 0.73
N ILE A 60 3.71 5.01 0.79
CA ILE A 60 3.85 5.84 1.99
C ILE A 60 2.50 6.48 2.33
N LEU A 61 1.84 7.09 1.34
CA LEU A 61 0.53 7.72 1.55
C LEU A 61 -0.55 6.69 1.95
N MET A 62 -0.55 5.49 1.36
CA MET A 62 -1.43 4.40 1.77
C MET A 62 -1.19 4.00 3.23
N SER A 63 0.08 3.89 3.65
CA SER A 63 0.44 3.56 5.03
C SER A 63 -0.10 4.59 6.02
N GLU A 64 0.03 5.88 5.71
CA GLU A 64 -0.48 6.98 6.54
C GLU A 64 -2.01 6.98 6.59
N LEU A 65 -2.67 6.94 5.42
CA LEU A 65 -4.14 7.01 5.32
C LEU A 65 -4.83 5.77 5.90
N TYR A 66 -4.24 4.59 5.73
CA TYR A 66 -4.78 3.33 6.26
C TYR A 66 -4.37 3.07 7.70
N ASN A 67 -3.45 3.89 8.25
CA ASN A 67 -2.82 3.68 9.54
C ASN A 67 -2.18 2.28 9.67
N ASP A 68 -1.46 1.84 8.63
CA ASP A 68 -0.80 0.53 8.55
C ASP A 68 0.69 0.68 8.15
N PRO A 69 1.58 0.98 9.12
CA PRO A 69 3.02 1.14 8.86
C PRO A 69 3.71 -0.13 8.36
N SER A 70 3.10 -1.30 8.59
CA SER A 70 3.64 -2.59 8.12
C SER A 70 3.68 -2.66 6.58
N LEU A 71 2.86 -1.85 5.90
CA LEU A 71 2.82 -1.77 4.45
C LEU A 71 4.14 -1.27 3.85
N ILE A 72 4.78 -0.28 4.48
CA ILE A 72 6.08 0.25 4.05
C ILE A 72 7.17 -0.82 4.22
N SER A 73 7.21 -1.47 5.39
CA SER A 73 8.17 -2.54 5.66
C SER A 73 8.02 -3.69 4.67
N TRP A 74 6.78 -4.09 4.37
CA TRP A 74 6.53 -5.14 3.39
C TRP A 74 6.98 -4.72 2.00
N PHE A 75 6.62 -3.51 1.55
CA PHE A 75 7.01 -2.99 0.24
C PHE A 75 8.54 -2.95 0.08
N CYS A 76 9.24 -2.44 1.09
CA CYS A 76 10.70 -2.35 1.08
C CYS A 76 11.37 -3.72 0.88
N ASN A 77 10.86 -4.75 1.56
CA ASN A 77 11.42 -6.10 1.49
C ASN A 77 11.01 -6.88 0.23
N ASN A 78 9.83 -6.61 -0.34
CA ASN A 78 9.22 -7.47 -1.36
C ASN A 78 9.10 -6.85 -2.75
N GLU A 79 8.95 -5.54 -2.87
CA GLU A 79 8.72 -4.85 -4.15
C GLU A 79 9.79 -3.82 -4.48
N CYS A 80 10.28 -3.08 -3.49
CA CYS A 80 11.29 -2.04 -3.68
C CYS A 80 12.61 -2.63 -4.21
N LEU A 81 13.04 -2.12 -5.36
CA LEU A 81 14.32 -2.54 -5.96
C LEU A 81 15.51 -2.12 -5.10
N ILE A 82 15.44 -0.93 -4.49
CA ILE A 82 16.48 -0.45 -3.56
C ILE A 82 16.55 -1.38 -2.34
N GLY A 83 15.40 -1.67 -1.73
CA GLY A 83 15.34 -2.55 -0.56
C GLY A 83 15.89 -3.96 -0.83
N LYS A 84 15.55 -4.55 -1.99
CA LYS A 84 16.12 -5.84 -2.42
C LYS A 84 17.64 -5.80 -2.61
N LEU A 85 18.18 -4.69 -3.14
CA LEU A 85 19.63 -4.51 -3.29
C LEU A 85 20.31 -4.31 -1.93
N CYS A 86 19.67 -3.57 -1.04
CA CYS A 86 20.14 -3.29 0.32
C CYS A 86 20.21 -4.57 1.17
N TYR A 87 19.14 -5.37 1.15
CA TYR A 87 19.03 -6.63 1.89
C TYR A 87 20.05 -7.67 1.42
N LYS A 88 20.25 -7.80 0.09
CA LYS A 88 21.22 -8.74 -0.47
C LYS A 88 22.68 -8.43 -0.15
N LYS A 89 23.00 -7.20 0.28
CA LYS A 89 24.37 -6.79 0.57
C LYS A 89 24.68 -6.60 2.06
N ASN A 90 23.73 -6.75 2.99
CA ASN A 90 23.92 -6.36 4.41
C ASN A 90 24.35 -4.88 4.60
N VAL A 91 23.93 -3.97 3.71
CA VAL A 91 24.42 -2.55 3.73
C VAL A 91 23.34 -1.55 4.18
N CYS A 92 22.15 -1.98 4.61
CA CYS A 92 21.11 -1.01 4.95
C CYS A 92 21.30 -0.41 6.35
N ASN A 93 22.16 0.60 6.43
CA ASN A 93 22.27 1.61 7.49
C ASN A 93 21.56 2.92 7.08
N VAL A 94 20.42 2.78 6.41
CA VAL A 94 19.53 3.88 6.00
C VAL A 94 18.16 3.22 6.10
N ILE A 95 17.36 3.39 7.14
CA ILE A 95 16.88 4.62 7.74
C ILE A 95 16.52 4.24 9.19
N ALA A 96 17.36 4.60 10.16
CA ALA A 96 16.85 4.84 11.49
C ALA A 96 16.18 6.21 11.39
N ILE A 97 14.86 6.25 11.25
CA ILE A 97 14.12 7.46 11.61
C ILE A 97 14.41 7.60 13.10
N LYS A 98 15.29 8.53 13.45
CA LYS A 98 15.40 8.98 14.82
C LYS A 98 14.11 9.73 15.07
N ASP A 99 13.23 9.13 15.87
CA ASP A 99 12.15 9.86 16.52
C ASP A 99 12.83 10.79 17.52
N ASP A 100 13.07 12.04 17.11
CA ASP A 100 13.37 13.17 18.00
C ASP A 100 12.04 13.84 18.44
#